data_AF-A0A855NA06-F1
#
_entry.id   AF-A0A855NA06-F1
#
_cell.length_a   1.000
_cell.length_b   1.000
_cell.length_c   1.000
_cell.angle_alpha   90.00
_cell.angle_beta   90.00
_cell.angle_gamma   90.00
#
_symmetry.space_group_name_H-M   'P 1'
#
loop_
_entity.id
_entity.type
_entity.pdbx_description
1 polymer ?
#
loop_
_entity_poly.entity_id
_entity_poly.type
_entity_poly.pdbx_seq_one_letter_code
_entity_poly.pdbx_strand_id
1 'polypeptide(L)'
;MFDESFRTILFVNPARLSLKNSNLFVQRDGFDDVSLPLNDIAYIILESPCITLSSALLSKLASSKTILLTCDDNHIINGIFNPYLTHFEVNKIIKLQVSQGDAQKSILWQRIIKSKI
;
A
#
# COMPACT_ATOMS: atom_id res chain seq x y z
N MET A 1 -5.73 11.63 15.24
CA MET A 1 -4.31 11.22 15.19
C MET A 1 -3.95 11.14 13.72
N PHE A 2 -3.39 12.23 13.17
CA PHE A 2 -3.05 12.31 11.76
C PHE A 2 -1.81 11.43 11.50
N ASP A 3 -1.84 10.65 10.42
CA ASP A 3 -0.73 9.79 9.99
C ASP A 3 0.37 10.66 9.38
N GLU A 4 1.61 10.51 9.84
CA GLU A 4 2.79 11.26 9.38
C GLU A 4 3.47 10.64 8.14
N SER A 5 2.85 9.66 7.46
CA SER A 5 3.42 9.05 6.26
C SER A 5 3.16 9.92 5.02
N PHE A 6 4.21 10.51 4.44
CA PHE A 6 4.09 11.47 3.33
C PHE A 6 4.82 11.06 2.05
N ARG A 7 5.68 10.03 2.07
CA ARG A 7 6.53 9.69 0.92
C ARG A 7 5.89 8.64 0.03
N THR A 8 5.94 8.88 -1.28
CA THR A 8 5.73 7.89 -2.33
C THR A 8 7.08 7.53 -2.93
N ILE A 9 7.41 6.25 -2.96
CA ILE A 9 8.66 5.75 -3.56
C ILE A 9 8.32 4.98 -4.82
N LEU A 10 8.94 5.37 -5.92
CA LEU A 10 8.82 4.72 -7.22
C LEU A 10 10.10 3.97 -7.56
N PHE A 11 9.98 2.69 -7.90
CA PHE A 11 11.09 1.84 -8.34
C PHE A 11 10.99 1.57 -9.84
N VAL A 12 11.74 2.35 -10.63
CA VAL A 12 11.81 2.25 -12.11
C VAL A 12 12.95 1.33 -12.58
N ASN A 13 13.95 1.11 -11.73
CA ASN A 13 15.13 0.30 -12.05
C ASN A 13 15.12 -1.03 -11.28
N PRO A 14 15.85 -2.06 -11.75
CA PRO A 14 16.04 -3.30 -11.03
C PRO A 14 16.53 -3.05 -9.60
N ALA A 15 15.91 -3.72 -8.63
CA ALA A 15 16.24 -3.55 -7.23
C ALA A 15 15.84 -4.77 -6.39
N ARG A 16 16.59 -5.03 -5.32
CA ARG A 16 16.21 -5.97 -4.27
C ARG A 16 15.72 -5.19 -3.05
N LEU A 17 14.46 -5.41 -2.69
CA LEU A 17 13.82 -4.78 -1.54
C LEU A 17 13.66 -5.79 -0.41
N SER A 18 14.18 -5.44 0.76
CA SER A 18 14.13 -6.28 1.95
C SER A 18 13.84 -5.47 3.21
N LEU A 19 13.57 -6.18 4.31
CA LEU A 19 13.37 -5.57 5.61
C LEU A 19 14.68 -5.63 6.41
N LYS A 20 15.16 -4.48 6.92
CA LYS A 20 16.30 -4.42 7.84
C LYS A 20 15.99 -3.40 8.94
N ASN A 21 16.03 -3.81 10.20
CA ASN A 21 15.77 -2.91 11.35
C ASN A 21 14.46 -2.11 11.25
N SER A 22 13.36 -2.73 10.79
CA SER A 22 12.07 -2.08 10.51
C SER A 22 12.07 -1.04 9.37
N ASN A 23 13.17 -0.95 8.61
CA ASN A 23 13.30 -0.07 7.46
C ASN A 23 13.18 -0.88 6.16
N LEU A 24 12.71 -0.19 5.12
CA LEU A 24 12.86 -0.62 3.74
C LEU A 24 14.33 -0.53 3.36
N PHE A 25 14.95 -1.68 3.11
CA PHE A 25 16.33 -1.77 2.67
C PHE A 25 16.36 -2.05 1.17
N VAL A 26 17.03 -1.18 0.43
CA VAL A 26 17.07 -1.15 -1.03
C VAL A 26 18.50 -1.43 -1.48
N GLN A 27 18.66 -2.46 -2.28
CA GLN A 27 19.94 -2.81 -2.91
C GLN A 27 19.79 -2.74 -4.43
N ARG A 28 20.77 -2.12 -5.09
CA ARG A 28 20.84 -1.96 -6.54
C ARG A 28 22.28 -2.13 -6.99
N ASP A 29 22.49 -2.79 -8.12
CA ASP A 29 23.83 -3.05 -8.62
C ASP A 29 24.55 -1.75 -9.00
N GLY A 30 25.76 -1.55 -8.48
CA GLY A 30 26.57 -0.35 -8.74
C GLY A 30 26.16 0.90 -7.97
N PHE A 31 25.26 0.78 -6.99
CA PHE A 31 24.87 1.88 -6.11
C PHE A 31 25.03 1.50 -4.64
N ASP A 32 25.19 2.51 -3.78
CA ASP A 32 25.18 2.30 -2.34
C ASP A 32 23.81 1.82 -1.85
N ASP A 33 23.83 0.97 -0.82
CA ASP A 33 22.65 0.48 -0.14
C ASP A 33 21.90 1.64 0.53
N VAL A 34 20.57 1.67 0.37
CA VAL A 34 19.70 2.72 0.94
C VAL A 34 18.76 2.11 1.97
N SER A 35 18.57 2.80 3.10
CA SER A 35 17.66 2.39 4.17
C SER A 35 16.68 3.51 4.47
N LEU A 36 15.38 3.22 4.38
CA LEU A 36 14.30 4.19 4.57
C LEU A 36 13.31 3.68 5.63
N PRO A 37 12.94 4.50 6.64
CA PRO A 37 11.94 4.10 7.63
C PRO A 37 10.59 3.81 6.96
N LEU A 38 10.00 2.64 7.23
CA LEU A 38 8.70 2.26 6.65
C LEU A 38 7.55 3.18 7.10
N ASN A 39 7.66 3.76 8.29
CA ASN A 39 6.63 4.66 8.83
C ASN A 39 6.52 5.98 8.04
N ASP A 40 7.58 6.38 7.33
CA ASP A 40 7.59 7.61 6.54
C ASP A 40 7.01 7.40 5.13
N ILE A 41 6.76 6.13 4.75
CA ILE A 41 6.40 5.72 3.39
C ILE A 41 4.91 5.37 3.36
N ALA A 42 4.16 6.15 2.60
CA ALA A 42 2.75 5.92 2.33
C ALA A 42 2.56 4.93 1.18
N TYR A 43 3.32 5.10 0.10
CA TYR A 43 3.19 4.30 -1.12
C TYR A 43 4.54 3.80 -1.62
N ILE A 44 4.57 2.53 -2.04
CA ILE A 44 5.67 1.94 -2.79
C ILE A 44 5.10 1.48 -4.14
N ILE A 45 5.66 1.96 -5.24
CA ILE A 45 5.23 1.64 -6.60
C ILE A 45 6.35 0.86 -7.28
N LEU A 46 6.03 -0.36 -7.71
CA LEU A 46 6.94 -1.27 -8.40
C LEU A 46 6.67 -1.21 -9.89
N GLU A 47 7.47 -0.42 -10.60
CA GLU A 47 7.33 -0.22 -12.05
C GLU A 47 8.25 -1.16 -12.83
N SER A 48 9.48 -1.38 -12.37
CA SER A 48 10.40 -2.30 -13.03
C SER A 48 9.96 -3.76 -12.83
N PRO A 49 9.94 -4.59 -13.90
CA PRO A 49 9.67 -6.03 -13.77
C PRO A 49 10.79 -6.77 -13.02
N CYS A 50 11.98 -6.18 -12.91
CA CYS A 50 13.16 -6.77 -12.28
C CYS A 50 13.30 -6.38 -10.80
N ILE A 51 12.20 -6.41 -10.05
CA ILE A 51 12.20 -6.11 -8.61
C ILE A 51 11.99 -7.39 -7.81
N THR A 52 12.87 -7.63 -6.84
CA THR A 52 12.75 -8.77 -5.92
C THR A 52 12.35 -8.31 -4.54
N LEU A 53 11.34 -8.94 -3.94
CA LEU A 53 10.86 -8.66 -2.59
C LEU A 53 11.17 -9.81 -1.63
N SER A 54 11.57 -9.50 -0.40
CA SER A 54 11.62 -10.52 0.66
C SER A 54 10.24 -10.77 1.29
N SER A 55 9.97 -12.00 1.73
CA SER A 55 8.75 -12.33 2.48
C SER A 55 8.62 -11.54 3.79
N ALA A 56 9.73 -11.27 4.48
CA ALA A 56 9.75 -10.46 5.69
C ALA A 56 9.29 -9.01 5.44
N LEU A 57 9.66 -8.42 4.31
CA LEU A 57 9.19 -7.09 3.90
C LEU A 57 7.68 -7.11 3.67
N LEU A 58 7.15 -8.07 2.89
CA LEU A 58 5.71 -8.21 2.65
C LEU A 58 4.93 -8.39 3.96
N SER A 59 5.44 -9.21 4.87
CA SER A 59 4.82 -9.40 6.19
C SER A 59 4.80 -8.12 7.02
N LYS A 60 5.88 -7.31 6.97
CA LYS A 60 5.91 -6.03 7.67
C LYS A 60 4.95 -5.03 7.06
N LEU A 61 4.92 -4.94 5.72
CA LEU A 61 3.98 -4.10 4.97
C LEU A 61 2.53 -4.47 5.29
N ALA A 62 2.23 -5.75 5.48
CA ALA A 62 0.88 -6.19 5.84
C ALA A 62 0.42 -5.69 7.22
N SER A 63 1.35 -5.36 8.11
CA SER A 63 1.08 -4.79 9.43
C SER A 63 1.30 -3.27 9.49
N SER A 64 1.91 -2.68 8.46
CA SER A 64 2.08 -1.24 8.33
C SER A 64 0.95 -0.65 7.50
N LYS A 65 0.89 0.69 7.44
CA LYS A 65 -0.08 1.41 6.61
C LYS A 65 0.47 1.74 5.22
N THR A 66 1.58 1.10 4.83
CA THR A 66 2.25 1.34 3.57
C THR A 66 1.58 0.53 2.47
N ILE A 67 1.13 1.19 1.42
CA ILE A 67 0.49 0.56 0.27
C ILE A 67 1.56 0.19 -0.75
N LEU A 68 1.55 -1.07 -1.21
CA LEU A 68 2.43 -1.54 -2.29
C LEU A 68 1.60 -1.72 -3.56
N LEU A 69 2.04 -1.08 -4.64
CA LEU A 69 1.41 -1.09 -5.96
C LEU A 69 2.36 -1.70 -6.98
N THR A 70 1.83 -2.47 -7.92
CA THR A 70 2.57 -3.02 -9.07
C THR A 70 2.08 -2.36 -10.35
N CYS A 71 2.96 -2.26 -11.35
CA CYS A 71 2.60 -1.82 -12.70
C CYS A 71 2.64 -2.96 -13.72
N ASP A 72 1.95 -2.78 -14.84
CA ASP A 72 2.07 -3.63 -16.02
C ASP A 72 3.18 -3.14 -16.97
N ASP A 73 3.30 -3.81 -18.12
CA ASP A 73 4.28 -3.46 -19.17
C ASP A 73 4.04 -2.08 -19.80
N ASN A 74 2.88 -1.46 -19.58
CA ASN A 74 2.57 -0.09 -20.02
C ASN A 74 2.88 0.95 -18.93
N HIS A 75 3.53 0.55 -17.83
CA HIS A 75 3.81 1.39 -16.68
C HIS A 75 2.54 1.89 -15.96
N ILE A 76 1.42 1.17 -16.11
CA ILE A 76 0.13 1.49 -15.48
C ILE A 76 -0.05 0.61 -14.25
N ILE A 77 -0.50 1.20 -13.13
CA ILE A 77 -0.81 0.47 -11.91
C ILE A 77 -1.85 -0.63 -12.22
N ASN A 78 -1.45 -1.89 -12.03
CA ASN A 78 -2.24 -3.07 -12.36
C ASN A 78 -2.59 -3.92 -11.13
N GLY A 79 -1.98 -3.65 -9.98
CA GLY A 79 -2.12 -4.47 -8.80
C GLY A 79 -1.83 -3.70 -7.52
N ILE A 80 -2.41 -4.21 -6.43
CA ILE A 80 -2.23 -3.71 -5.07
C ILE A 80 -2.03 -4.89 -4.13
N PHE A 81 -1.06 -4.78 -3.23
CA PHE A 81 -0.88 -5.71 -2.13
C PHE A 81 -1.89 -5.40 -1.03
N ASN A 82 -2.88 -6.27 -0.85
CA ASN A 82 -3.92 -6.10 0.15
C ASN A 82 -3.72 -7.07 1.34
N PRO A 83 -3.47 -6.58 2.56
CA PRO A 83 -3.34 -7.44 3.73
C PRO A 83 -4.71 -7.92 4.24
N TYR A 84 -4.81 -9.19 4.61
CA TYR A 84 -6.08 -9.80 5.05
C TYR A 84 -6.38 -9.66 6.55
N LEU A 85 -5.36 -9.50 7.39
CA LEU A 85 -5.50 -9.62 8.85
C LEU A 85 -4.81 -8.46 9.59
N THR A 86 -5.24 -7.23 9.33
CA THR A 86 -4.64 -6.02 9.92
C THR A 86 -5.16 -5.70 11.33
N HIS A 87 -6.44 -5.95 11.64
CA HIS A 87 -7.00 -5.65 12.97
C HIS A 87 -8.30 -6.42 13.27
N PHE A 88 -8.54 -6.82 14.54
CA PHE A 88 -9.74 -7.58 14.93
C PHE A 88 -11.06 -6.80 14.70
N GLU A 89 -11.02 -5.47 14.79
CA GLU A 89 -12.17 -4.60 14.49
C GLU A 89 -12.61 -4.64 13.02
N VAL A 90 -11.75 -5.10 12.09
CA VAL A 90 -12.11 -5.19 10.66
C VAL A 90 -13.34 -6.08 10.47
N ASN A 91 -13.47 -7.17 11.22
CA ASN A 91 -14.64 -8.05 11.14
C ASN A 91 -15.93 -7.31 11.56
N LYS A 92 -15.88 -6.53 12.65
CA LYS A 92 -17.01 -5.70 13.10
C LYS A 92 -17.41 -4.69 12.03
N ILE A 93 -16.44 -4.02 11.42
CA ILE A 93 -16.67 -3.06 10.35
C ILE A 93 -17.29 -3.73 9.12
N ILE A 94 -16.77 -4.88 8.69
CA ILE A 94 -17.32 -5.65 7.57
C ILE A 94 -18.77 -6.04 7.84
N LYS A 95 -19.08 -6.54 9.04
CA LYS A 95 -20.46 -6.87 9.43
C LYS A 95 -21.39 -5.65 9.34
N LEU A 96 -20.93 -4.49 9.83
CA LEU A 96 -21.70 -3.24 9.72
C LEU A 96 -21.89 -2.79 8.27
N GLN A 97 -20.90 -2.99 7.40
CA GLN A 97 -21.00 -2.67 5.97
C GLN A 97 -22.01 -3.58 5.26
N VAL A 98 -21.97 -4.89 5.54
CA VAL A 98 -22.89 -5.88 4.96
C VAL A 98 -24.34 -5.63 5.43
N SER A 99 -24.54 -5.16 6.66
CA SER A 99 -25.87 -4.88 7.20
C SER A 99 -26.49 -3.56 6.69
N GLN A 100 -25.82 -2.80 5.82
CA GLN A 100 -26.35 -1.52 5.33
C GLN A 100 -27.53 -1.71 4.38
N GLY A 101 -28.65 -1.04 4.68
CA GLY A 101 -29.86 -1.07 3.85
C GLY A 101 -29.72 -0.26 2.55
N ASP A 102 -30.51 -0.61 1.54
CA ASP A 102 -30.45 0.01 0.21
C ASP A 102 -30.77 1.51 0.23
N ALA A 103 -31.76 1.94 1.02
CA ALA A 103 -32.12 3.36 1.15
C ALA A 103 -30.96 4.22 1.68
N GLN A 104 -30.22 3.73 2.67
CA GLN A 104 -29.05 4.43 3.21
C GLN A 104 -27.94 4.53 2.17
N LYS A 105 -27.65 3.44 1.45
CA LYS A 105 -26.67 3.43 0.36
C LYS A 105 -27.03 4.44 -0.74
N SER A 106 -28.30 4.53 -1.13
CA SER A 106 -28.77 5.49 -2.13
C SER A 106 -28.61 6.95 -1.67
N ILE A 107 -28.99 7.27 -0.43
CA ILE A 107 -28.81 8.62 0.13
C ILE A 107 -27.33 9.01 0.17
N LEU A 108 -26.46 8.08 0.61
CA LEU A 108 -25.02 8.32 0.69
C LEU A 108 -24.42 8.56 -0.69
N TRP A 109 -24.79 7.73 -1.66
CA TRP A 109 -24.33 7.86 -3.05
C TRP A 109 -24.75 9.21 -3.66
N GLN A 110 -26.01 9.62 -3.48
CA GLN A 110 -26.47 10.93 -3.96
C GLN A 110 -25.67 12.09 -3.37
N ARG A 111 -25.30 12.01 -2.08
CA ARG A 111 -24.45 13.02 -1.43
C ARG A 111 -23.06 13.07 -2.08
N ILE A 112 -22.43 11.91 -2.28
CA ILE A 112 -21.12 11.82 -2.93
C ILE A 112 -21.15 12.44 -4.34
N ILE A 113 -22.17 12.12 -5.13
CA ILE A 113 -22.32 12.66 -6.48
C ILE A 113 -22.55 14.18 -6.46
N LYS A 114 -23.41 14.68 -5.56
CA LYS A 114 -23.63 16.13 -5.40
C LYS A 114 -22.38 16.89 -4.98
N SER A 115 -21.49 16.28 -4.18
CA SER A 115 -20.21 16.90 -3.80
C SER A 115 -19.15 16.83 -4.90
N LYS A 116 -19.30 15.92 -5.87
CA LYS A 116 -18.39 15.79 -7.01
C LYS A 116 -18.65 16.85 -8.09
N ILE A 117 -19.91 17.26 -8.27
CA ILE A 117 -20.37 18.26 -9.27
C ILE A 117 -20.18 19.66 -8.71
#